data_AF-A0A0N1C701-F1
#
_entry.id   AF-A0A0N1C701-F1
#
_cell.length_a   1.000
_cell.length_b   1.000
_cell.length_c   1.000
_cell.angle_alpha   90.00
_cell.angle_beta   90.00
_cell.angle_gamma   90.00
#
_symmetry.space_group_name_H-M   'P 1'
#
loop_
_entity.id
_entity.type
_entity.pdbx_description
1 polymer ?
#
loop_
_entity_poly.entity_id
_entity_poly.type
_entity_poly.pdbx_seq_one_letter_code
_entity_poly.pdbx_strand_id
1 'polypeptide(L)'
;MSIVRYVVERSPDQVRLAFKSVLEICKAKNIASVTLVVPQKGGFDRTIVAEFLGTNAVNALVKGQAVLIDQGIQMKLESAQTFRGSSSEGLLIGAHISDKDMNKLDDSIGAQAIVYLPWNDTEGKEWQATWEAQIVGTTAGAAPVSSLSSPVEEALQRLTQAINLSTGLNHPSDKKHAERTIARLRQEGHSFDPVEIRRWAQRNGWTSSAAADLEAVARKSTR
;
A
#
# COMPACT_ATOMS: atom_id res chain seq x y z
N MET A 1 -10.23 -11.30 1.08
CA MET A 1 -9.37 -11.49 -0.10
C MET A 1 -8.10 -10.69 0.12
N SER A 2 -6.92 -11.24 -0.19
CA SER A 2 -5.67 -10.48 -0.12
C SER A 2 -5.59 -9.52 -1.32
N ILE A 3 -5.24 -8.26 -1.06
CA ILE A 3 -5.08 -7.23 -2.09
C ILE A 3 -3.77 -7.49 -2.82
N VAL A 4 -3.83 -7.69 -4.14
CA VAL A 4 -2.62 -7.89 -4.94
C VAL A 4 -1.96 -6.54 -5.20
N ARG A 5 -0.66 -6.45 -4.93
CA ARG A 5 0.12 -5.22 -4.98
C ARG A 5 1.23 -5.33 -6.02
N TYR A 6 1.40 -4.27 -6.80
CA TYR A 6 2.38 -4.19 -7.86
C TYR A 6 3.22 -2.92 -7.70
N VAL A 7 4.53 -3.04 -7.87
CA VAL A 7 5.45 -1.91 -7.91
C VAL A 7 6.06 -1.80 -9.31
N VAL A 8 6.15 -0.58 -9.81
CA VAL A 8 6.78 -0.30 -11.09
C VAL A 8 8.20 0.19 -10.83
N GLU A 9 9.19 -0.52 -11.36
CA GLU A 9 10.57 -0.05 -11.28
C GLU A 9 10.79 1.20 -12.13
N ARG A 10 11.66 2.07 -11.64
CA ARG A 10 11.98 3.30 -12.33
C ARG A 10 12.72 3.00 -13.63
N SER A 11 12.10 3.39 -14.73
CA SER A 11 12.66 3.22 -16.07
C SER A 11 12.06 4.28 -17.01
N PRO A 12 12.69 4.57 -18.16
CA PRO A 12 12.10 5.46 -19.16
C PRO A 12 10.69 5.03 -19.60
N ASP A 13 10.41 3.72 -19.59
CA ASP A 13 9.15 3.12 -19.99
C ASP A 13 8.17 2.88 -18.83
N GLN A 14 8.48 3.35 -17.62
CA GLN A 14 7.73 3.00 -16.40
C GLN A 14 6.23 3.29 -16.52
N VAL A 15 5.84 4.42 -17.12
CA VAL A 15 4.43 4.78 -17.26
C VAL A 15 3.73 3.84 -18.24
N ARG A 16 4.37 3.50 -19.36
CA ARG A 16 3.84 2.53 -20.33
C ARG A 16 3.66 1.15 -19.70
N LEU A 17 4.65 0.70 -18.94
CA LEU A 17 4.61 -0.58 -18.23
C LEU A 17 3.51 -0.60 -17.17
N ALA A 18 3.39 0.48 -16.38
CA ALA A 18 2.34 0.63 -15.39
C ALA A 18 0.95 0.51 -16.00
N PHE A 19 0.65 1.29 -17.05
CA PHE A 19 -0.67 1.28 -17.68
C PHE A 19 -0.97 -0.03 -18.40
N LYS A 20 0.03 -0.66 -19.03
CA LYS A 20 -0.13 -2.02 -19.57
C LYS A 20 -0.54 -3.01 -18.48
N SER A 21 0.18 -3.00 -17.35
CA SER A 21 -0.14 -3.87 -16.21
C SER A 21 -1.51 -3.59 -15.63
N VAL A 22 -1.90 -2.31 -15.50
CA VAL A 22 -3.23 -1.91 -15.02
C VAL A 22 -4.33 -2.55 -15.86
N LEU A 23 -4.22 -2.50 -17.20
CA LEU A 23 -5.20 -3.09 -18.09
C LEU A 23 -5.23 -4.63 -17.98
N GLU A 24 -4.08 -5.28 -17.89
CA GLU A 24 -3.98 -6.74 -17.70
C GLU A 24 -4.63 -7.18 -16.38
N ILE A 25 -4.34 -6.46 -15.28
CA ILE A 25 -4.92 -6.73 -13.96
C ILE A 25 -6.44 -6.52 -13.99
N CYS A 26 -6.90 -5.42 -14.59
CA CYS A 26 -8.33 -5.10 -14.64
C CYS A 26 -9.10 -6.17 -15.41
N LYS A 27 -8.56 -6.64 -16.55
CA LYS A 27 -9.16 -7.74 -17.33
C LYS A 27 -9.18 -9.06 -16.54
N ALA A 28 -8.05 -9.42 -15.94
CA ALA A 28 -7.92 -10.67 -15.20
C ALA A 28 -8.83 -10.74 -13.97
N LYS A 29 -9.09 -9.61 -13.31
CA LYS A 29 -9.92 -9.51 -12.09
C LYS A 29 -11.33 -8.98 -12.34
N ASN A 30 -11.71 -8.70 -13.59
CA ASN A 30 -12.98 -8.07 -13.94
C ASN A 30 -13.23 -6.74 -13.19
N ILE A 31 -12.21 -5.90 -13.11
CA ILE A 31 -12.27 -4.57 -12.47
C ILE A 31 -12.63 -3.53 -13.54
N ALA A 32 -13.71 -2.77 -13.30
CA ALA A 32 -14.17 -1.72 -14.20
C ALA A 32 -13.77 -0.30 -13.77
N SER A 33 -13.32 -0.12 -12.52
CA SER A 33 -12.97 1.19 -11.96
C SER A 33 -11.51 1.29 -11.58
N VAL A 34 -10.87 2.37 -12.02
CA VAL A 34 -9.48 2.72 -11.69
C VAL A 34 -9.45 4.12 -11.07
N THR A 35 -8.76 4.26 -9.95
CA THR A 35 -8.50 5.57 -9.34
C THR A 35 -7.02 5.88 -9.42
N LEU A 36 -6.66 6.89 -10.24
CA LEU A 36 -5.31 7.45 -10.25
C LEU A 36 -5.19 8.51 -9.15
N VAL A 37 -4.31 8.26 -8.19
CA VAL A 37 -4.00 9.18 -7.09
C VAL A 37 -2.63 9.81 -7.34
N VAL A 38 -2.61 11.14 -7.36
CA VAL A 38 -1.41 11.97 -7.57
C VAL A 38 -1.20 12.91 -6.39
N PRO A 39 -0.01 13.51 -6.21
CA PRO A 39 0.23 14.40 -5.06
C PRO A 39 -0.78 15.55 -4.98
N GLN A 40 -1.05 16.18 -6.12
CA GLN A 40 -2.00 17.27 -6.27
C GLN A 40 -2.54 17.30 -7.71
N LYS A 41 -3.78 17.77 -7.88
CA LYS A 41 -4.38 17.95 -9.22
C LYS A 41 -3.74 19.13 -9.97
N GLY A 42 -3.37 20.19 -9.24
CA GLY A 42 -2.64 21.31 -9.81
C GLY A 42 -1.23 20.88 -10.22
N GLY A 43 -0.87 21.09 -11.48
CA GLY A 43 0.42 20.67 -12.03
C GLY A 43 0.49 19.22 -12.48
N PHE A 44 -0.60 18.45 -12.37
CA PHE A 44 -0.67 17.07 -12.89
C PHE A 44 -0.37 17.04 -14.39
N ASP A 45 -0.85 18.05 -15.14
CA ASP A 45 -0.65 18.26 -16.57
C ASP A 45 0.82 18.34 -17.00
N ARG A 46 1.75 18.58 -16.07
CA ARG A 46 3.19 18.66 -16.32
C ARG A 46 3.96 17.40 -15.93
N THR A 47 3.25 16.32 -15.59
CA THR A 47 3.87 15.06 -15.17
C THR A 47 4.04 14.12 -16.37
N ILE A 48 4.99 13.19 -16.26
CA ILE A 48 5.19 12.13 -17.26
C ILE A 48 3.95 11.22 -17.42
N VAL A 49 3.10 11.15 -16.38
CA VAL A 49 1.84 10.40 -16.43
C VAL A 49 0.82 11.14 -17.29
N ALA A 50 0.72 12.47 -17.12
CA ALA A 50 -0.16 13.28 -17.97
C ALA A 50 0.31 13.32 -19.43
N GLU A 51 1.62 13.40 -19.67
CA GLU A 51 2.19 13.32 -21.02
C GLU A 51 1.77 12.01 -21.73
N PHE A 52 1.88 10.88 -21.03
CA PHE A 52 1.46 9.58 -21.56
C PHE A 52 -0.05 9.49 -21.85
N LEU A 53 -0.89 10.03 -20.97
CA LEU A 53 -2.35 10.02 -21.14
C LEU A 53 -2.85 10.94 -22.26
N GLY A 54 -2.08 11.96 -22.58
CA GLY A 54 -2.42 12.95 -23.60
C GLY A 54 -3.43 14.00 -23.12
N THR A 55 -3.38 15.15 -23.78
CA THR A 55 -4.06 16.39 -23.38
C THR A 55 -5.57 16.24 -23.17
N ASN A 56 -6.25 15.46 -24.02
CA ASN A 56 -7.71 15.31 -23.94
C ASN A 56 -8.13 14.57 -22.66
N ALA A 57 -7.47 13.45 -22.34
CA ALA A 57 -7.77 12.68 -21.15
C ALA A 57 -7.41 13.47 -19.88
N VAL A 58 -6.24 14.12 -19.87
CA VAL A 58 -5.78 14.96 -18.75
C VAL A 58 -6.77 16.08 -18.46
N ASN A 59 -7.25 16.79 -19.49
CA ASN A 59 -8.21 17.87 -19.34
C ASN A 59 -9.53 17.40 -18.73
N ALA A 60 -10.03 16.23 -19.13
CA ALA A 60 -11.24 15.65 -18.55
C ALA A 60 -11.02 15.25 -17.08
N LEU A 61 -9.92 14.56 -16.79
CA LEU A 61 -9.54 14.11 -15.44
C LEU A 61 -9.37 15.27 -14.45
N VAL A 62 -8.69 16.35 -14.86
CA VAL A 62 -8.49 17.54 -14.02
C VAL A 62 -9.82 18.22 -13.69
N LYS A 63 -10.81 18.16 -14.60
CA LYS A 63 -12.18 18.64 -14.37
C LYS A 63 -13.03 17.68 -13.52
N GLY A 64 -12.47 16.57 -13.05
CA GLY A 64 -13.18 15.57 -12.26
C GLY A 64 -14.04 14.60 -13.08
N GLN A 65 -13.87 14.58 -14.40
CA GLN A 65 -14.56 13.62 -15.27
C GLN A 65 -13.80 12.30 -15.30
N ALA A 66 -14.53 11.19 -15.38
CA ALA A 66 -13.93 9.88 -15.65
C ALA A 66 -13.61 9.74 -17.15
N VAL A 67 -12.53 9.04 -17.46
CA VAL A 67 -12.11 8.73 -18.84
C VAL A 67 -12.12 7.23 -19.06
N LEU A 68 -12.48 6.80 -20.27
CA LEU A 68 -12.36 5.39 -20.65
C LEU A 68 -10.90 5.11 -21.04
N ILE A 69 -10.27 4.16 -20.37
CA ILE A 69 -8.89 3.73 -20.66
C ILE A 69 -8.84 2.43 -21.46
N ASP A 70 -9.93 1.65 -21.45
CA ASP A 70 -10.17 0.49 -22.32
C ASP A 70 -11.67 0.16 -22.32
N GLN A 71 -12.12 -0.83 -23.10
CA GLN A 71 -13.53 -1.24 -23.15
C GLN A 71 -14.08 -1.58 -21.76
N GLY A 72 -14.97 -0.72 -21.24
CA GLY A 72 -15.63 -0.90 -19.94
C GLY A 72 -14.79 -0.52 -18.72
N ILE A 73 -13.56 0.00 -18.90
CA ILE A 73 -12.67 0.39 -17.80
C ILE A 73 -12.60 1.90 -17.72
N GLN A 74 -13.12 2.46 -16.63
CA GLN A 74 -13.14 3.89 -16.36
C GLN A 74 -12.06 4.27 -15.35
N MET A 75 -11.38 5.37 -15.61
CA MET A 75 -10.38 5.95 -14.73
C MET A 75 -10.82 7.33 -14.24
N LYS A 76 -10.69 7.58 -12.94
CA LYS A 76 -10.84 8.91 -12.33
C LYS A 76 -9.52 9.39 -11.73
N LEU A 77 -9.41 10.70 -11.52
CA LEU A 77 -8.25 11.34 -10.91
C LEU A 77 -8.61 11.92 -9.53
N GLU A 78 -7.84 11.54 -8.53
CA GLU A 78 -7.89 12.08 -7.17
C GLU A 78 -6.53 12.68 -6.78
N SER A 79 -6.53 13.70 -5.93
CA SER A 79 -5.29 14.05 -5.23
C SER A 79 -5.18 13.22 -3.97
N ALA A 80 -3.95 13.05 -3.48
CA ALA A 80 -3.73 12.42 -2.18
C ALA A 80 -4.45 13.14 -1.03
N GLN A 81 -4.73 14.44 -1.18
CA GLN A 81 -5.51 15.22 -0.21
C GLN A 81 -7.01 14.90 -0.25
N THR A 82 -7.59 14.70 -1.45
CA THR A 82 -9.03 14.45 -1.62
C THR A 82 -9.40 12.98 -1.54
N PHE A 83 -8.43 12.07 -1.72
CA PHE A 83 -8.65 10.65 -1.63
C PHE A 83 -9.13 10.24 -0.23
N ARG A 84 -10.36 9.72 -0.17
CA ARG A 84 -10.98 9.09 0.98
C ARG A 84 -11.48 7.73 0.48
N GLY A 85 -10.65 6.70 0.58
CA GLY A 85 -10.97 5.39 0.01
C GLY A 85 -12.40 4.94 0.34
N SER A 86 -13.08 4.37 -0.66
CA SER A 86 -14.43 3.85 -0.55
C SER A 86 -14.44 2.32 -0.46
N SER A 87 -15.63 1.74 -0.24
CA SER A 87 -15.83 0.29 -0.29
C SER A 87 -15.80 -0.29 -1.71
N SER A 88 -15.73 0.55 -2.76
CA SER A 88 -15.77 0.12 -4.16
C SER A 88 -14.70 0.83 -5.01
N GLU A 89 -13.44 0.80 -4.57
CA GLU A 89 -12.34 1.46 -5.28
C GLU A 89 -11.86 0.72 -6.54
N GLY A 90 -12.00 -0.61 -6.61
CA GLY A 90 -11.49 -1.38 -7.75
C GLY A 90 -9.96 -1.39 -7.74
N LEU A 91 -9.30 -0.83 -8.77
CA LEU A 91 -7.83 -0.73 -8.82
C LEU A 91 -7.37 0.69 -8.46
N LEU A 92 -6.43 0.80 -7.52
CA LEU A 92 -5.79 2.06 -7.14
C LEU A 92 -4.42 2.19 -7.78
N ILE A 93 -4.09 3.38 -8.29
CA ILE A 93 -2.75 3.72 -8.77
C ILE A 93 -2.22 4.87 -7.90
N GLY A 94 -1.15 4.62 -7.15
CA GLY A 94 -0.39 5.67 -6.48
C GLY A 94 0.76 6.12 -7.39
N ALA A 95 0.64 7.29 -8.01
CA ALA A 95 1.67 7.78 -8.93
C ALA A 95 2.47 8.93 -8.31
N HIS A 96 3.75 8.68 -8.02
CA HIS A 96 4.69 9.68 -7.54
C HIS A 96 4.22 10.39 -6.25
N ILE A 97 3.47 9.67 -5.41
CA ILE A 97 2.97 10.16 -4.11
C ILE A 97 3.92 9.79 -2.98
N SER A 98 3.88 10.57 -1.90
CA SER A 98 4.68 10.32 -0.70
C SER A 98 4.26 9.01 -0.02
N ASP A 99 5.15 8.39 0.78
CA ASP A 99 4.83 7.20 1.57
C ASP A 99 3.60 7.42 2.48
N LYS A 100 3.49 8.62 3.06
CA LYS A 100 2.35 9.01 3.90
C LYS A 100 1.03 8.96 3.11
N ASP A 101 1.07 9.36 1.85
CA ASP A 101 -0.11 9.34 0.99
C ASP A 101 -0.37 7.93 0.44
N MET A 102 0.69 7.17 0.16
CA MET A 102 0.59 5.76 -0.24
C MET A 102 -0.07 4.91 0.84
N ASN A 103 0.22 5.17 2.11
CA ASN A 103 -0.46 4.54 3.25
C ASN A 103 -1.99 4.68 3.19
N LYS A 104 -2.54 5.77 2.61
CA LYS A 104 -3.99 5.93 2.46
C LYS A 104 -4.58 4.93 1.45
N LEU A 105 -3.83 4.61 0.40
CA LEU A 105 -4.23 3.61 -0.59
C LEU A 105 -4.09 2.22 0.02
N ASP A 106 -2.99 1.98 0.73
CA ASP A 106 -2.74 0.69 1.38
C ASP A 106 -3.76 0.35 2.46
N ASP A 107 -4.24 1.35 3.20
CA ASP A 107 -5.28 1.22 4.22
C ASP A 107 -6.70 1.15 3.60
N SER A 108 -6.85 1.18 2.27
CA SER A 108 -8.15 1.18 1.59
C SER A 108 -8.77 -0.23 1.52
N ILE A 109 -9.83 -0.43 2.30
CA ILE A 109 -10.55 -1.71 2.38
C ILE A 109 -11.26 -2.14 1.08
N GLY A 110 -11.58 -1.19 0.20
CA GLY A 110 -12.30 -1.45 -1.06
C GLY A 110 -11.40 -1.68 -2.27
N ALA A 111 -10.08 -1.63 -2.09
CA ALA A 111 -9.12 -1.89 -3.16
C ALA A 111 -9.04 -3.39 -3.47
N GLN A 112 -9.13 -3.73 -4.75
CA GLN A 112 -8.96 -5.09 -5.27
C GLN A 112 -7.53 -5.33 -5.78
N ALA A 113 -6.86 -4.26 -6.20
CA ALA A 113 -5.45 -4.23 -6.56
C ALA A 113 -4.87 -2.83 -6.35
N ILE A 114 -3.57 -2.75 -6.10
CA ILE A 114 -2.84 -1.48 -5.96
C ILE A 114 -1.60 -1.53 -6.84
N VAL A 115 -1.38 -0.48 -7.63
CA VAL A 115 -0.17 -0.28 -8.44
C VAL A 115 0.55 0.97 -7.96
N TYR A 116 1.83 0.84 -7.63
CA TYR A 116 2.66 1.95 -7.15
C TYR A 116 3.71 2.33 -8.19
N LEU A 117 3.73 3.60 -8.58
CA LEU A 117 4.80 4.23 -9.36
C LEU A 117 5.58 5.13 -8.40
N PRO A 118 6.71 4.66 -7.83
CA PRO A 118 7.44 5.38 -6.81
C PRO A 118 8.14 6.62 -7.35
N TRP A 119 8.41 7.60 -6.47
CA TRP A 119 9.22 8.78 -6.85
C TRP A 119 10.69 8.40 -7.06
N ASN A 120 11.18 7.45 -6.26
CA ASN A 120 12.56 6.97 -6.29
C ASN A 120 12.65 5.47 -5.98
N ASP A 121 13.79 4.86 -6.30
CA ASP A 121 13.99 3.42 -6.15
C ASP A 121 13.97 2.96 -4.70
N THR A 122 14.35 3.81 -3.75
CA THR A 122 14.36 3.49 -2.32
C THR A 122 12.94 3.28 -1.81
N GLU A 123 12.05 4.25 -2.05
CA GLU A 123 10.62 4.14 -1.70
C GLU A 123 9.98 2.92 -2.35
N GLY A 124 10.27 2.68 -3.63
CA GLY A 124 9.78 1.51 -4.37
C GLY A 124 10.19 0.19 -3.72
N LYS A 125 11.48 0.04 -3.36
CA LYS A 125 12.02 -1.17 -2.70
C LYS A 125 11.47 -1.36 -1.29
N GLU A 126 11.33 -0.29 -0.52
CA GLU A 126 10.79 -0.37 0.84
C GLU A 126 9.30 -0.77 0.83
N TRP A 127 8.52 -0.20 -0.08
CA TRP A 127 7.12 -0.55 -0.27
C TRP A 127 6.97 -1.99 -0.77
N GLN A 128 7.81 -2.40 -1.73
CA GLN A 128 7.86 -3.78 -2.22
C GLN A 128 8.16 -4.78 -1.10
N ALA A 129 9.17 -4.51 -0.28
CA ALA A 129 9.54 -5.37 0.84
C ALA A 129 8.44 -5.45 1.91
N THR A 130 7.70 -4.36 2.11
CA THR A 130 6.58 -4.31 3.08
C THR A 130 5.42 -5.17 2.62
N TRP A 131 5.06 -5.08 1.34
CA TRP A 131 3.82 -5.64 0.81
C TRP A 131 3.99 -6.91 0.00
N GLU A 132 5.23 -7.38 -0.13
CA GLU A 132 5.55 -8.50 -0.99
C GLU A 132 5.09 -8.25 -2.44
N ALA A 133 5.19 -6.99 -2.89
CA ALA A 133 4.60 -6.55 -4.15
C ALA A 133 5.31 -7.17 -5.35
N GLN A 134 4.53 -7.48 -6.38
CA GLN A 134 5.05 -7.99 -7.66
C GLN A 134 5.68 -6.85 -8.46
N ILE A 135 6.86 -7.07 -9.02
CA ILE A 135 7.49 -6.11 -9.93
C ILE A 135 6.78 -6.19 -11.29
N VAL A 136 6.29 -5.06 -11.79
CA VAL A 136 5.66 -4.99 -13.11
C VAL A 136 6.65 -5.41 -14.20
N GLY A 137 6.23 -6.32 -15.07
CA GLY A 137 7.05 -6.80 -16.20
C GLY A 137 7.98 -7.97 -15.87
N THR A 138 8.04 -8.40 -14.61
CA THR A 138 8.83 -9.55 -14.17
C THR A 138 7.91 -10.66 -13.64
N THR A 139 8.04 -11.86 -14.21
CA THR A 139 7.28 -13.05 -13.75
C THR A 139 7.92 -13.73 -12.54
N ALA A 140 9.12 -13.32 -12.12
CA ALA A 140 9.88 -14.01 -11.09
C ALA A 140 10.55 -13.04 -10.11
N GLY A 141 10.07 -13.08 -8.88
CA GLY A 141 10.69 -12.43 -7.74
C GLY A 141 9.80 -12.64 -6.54
N ALA A 142 9.84 -13.85 -5.96
CA ALA A 142 9.22 -14.10 -4.68
C ALA A 142 9.70 -13.02 -3.71
N ALA A 143 8.75 -12.35 -3.07
CA ALA A 143 9.04 -11.33 -2.11
C ALA A 143 9.92 -11.83 -0.97
N PRO A 144 10.66 -10.96 -0.28
CA PRO A 144 11.41 -11.36 0.89
C PRO A 144 10.46 -12.01 1.91
N VAL A 145 10.72 -13.28 2.21
CA VAL A 145 10.06 -14.03 3.28
C VAL A 145 10.29 -13.27 4.59
N SER A 146 9.26 -13.15 5.42
CA SER A 146 9.36 -12.47 6.72
C SER A 146 10.56 -13.01 7.51
N SER A 147 11.36 -12.12 8.09
CA SER A 147 12.49 -12.51 8.93
C SER A 147 12.10 -12.86 10.36
N LEU A 148 10.79 -12.81 10.68
CA LEU A 148 10.28 -13.16 12.00
C LEU A 148 10.27 -14.68 12.18
N SER A 149 10.71 -15.13 13.36
CA SER A 149 10.59 -16.54 13.74
C SER A 149 9.12 -16.92 13.97
N SER A 150 8.75 -18.18 13.73
CA SER A 150 7.37 -18.67 13.92
C SER A 150 6.76 -18.34 15.29
N PRO A 151 7.46 -18.45 16.44
CA PRO A 151 6.90 -18.04 17.74
C PRO A 151 6.51 -16.55 17.81
N VAL A 152 7.28 -15.68 17.15
CA VAL A 152 6.99 -14.24 17.08
C VAL A 152 5.74 -14.01 16.22
N GLU A 153 5.67 -14.64 15.04
CA GLU A 153 4.50 -14.53 14.18
C GLU A 153 3.22 -15.03 14.85
N GLU A 154 3.26 -16.17 15.54
CA GLU A 154 2.12 -16.70 16.29
C GLU A 154 1.64 -15.74 17.37
N ALA A 155 2.56 -15.11 18.11
CA ALA A 155 2.22 -14.13 19.13
C ALA A 155 1.57 -12.87 18.53
N LEU A 156 2.10 -12.38 17.41
CA LEU A 156 1.52 -11.24 16.70
C LEU A 156 0.15 -11.57 16.09
N GLN A 157 -0.04 -12.81 15.62
CA GLN A 157 -1.34 -13.27 15.13
C GLN A 157 -2.38 -13.33 16.25
N ARG A 158 -2.01 -13.85 17.44
CA ARG A 158 -2.87 -13.83 18.62
C ARG A 158 -3.21 -12.40 19.06
N LEU A 159 -2.22 -11.50 19.05
CA LEU A 159 -2.45 -10.08 19.34
C LEU A 159 -3.45 -9.47 18.36
N THR A 160 -3.27 -9.73 17.06
CA THR A 160 -4.15 -9.24 15.98
C THR A 160 -5.59 -9.72 16.16
N GLN A 161 -5.79 -10.96 16.60
CA GLN A 161 -7.12 -11.51 16.88
C GLN A 161 -7.77 -10.94 18.16
N ALA A 162 -6.95 -10.42 19.08
CA ALA A 162 -7.42 -9.92 20.38
C ALA A 162 -7.76 -8.43 20.39
N ILE A 163 -7.16 -7.63 19.51
CA ILE A 163 -7.37 -6.17 19.48
C ILE A 163 -8.40 -5.75 18.43
N ASN A 164 -8.97 -4.56 18.61
CA ASN A 164 -9.80 -3.95 17.58
C ASN A 164 -8.92 -3.17 16.59
N LEU A 165 -8.70 -3.74 15.39
CA LEU A 165 -7.90 -3.11 14.34
C LEU A 165 -8.44 -1.76 13.86
N SER A 166 -9.74 -1.50 14.00
CA SER A 166 -10.33 -0.20 13.64
C SER A 166 -9.85 0.94 14.54
N THR A 167 -9.51 0.64 15.80
CA THR A 167 -8.98 1.61 16.76
C THR A 167 -7.45 1.54 16.89
N GLY A 168 -6.82 0.48 16.37
CA GLY A 168 -5.40 0.24 16.50
C GLY A 168 -4.96 0.20 17.96
N LEU A 169 -3.82 0.83 18.27
CA LEU A 169 -3.28 0.90 19.64
C LEU A 169 -3.69 2.18 20.39
N ASN A 170 -4.70 2.91 19.92
CA ASN A 170 -5.20 4.10 20.61
C ASN A 170 -5.94 3.75 21.90
N HIS A 171 -6.51 2.55 21.99
CA HIS A 171 -7.20 2.10 23.20
C HIS A 171 -6.17 1.61 24.26
N PRO A 172 -6.24 2.08 25.53
CA PRO A 172 -5.25 1.74 26.55
C PRO A 172 -5.09 0.24 26.81
N SER A 173 -6.17 -0.55 26.70
CA SER A 173 -6.12 -2.01 26.88
C SER A 173 -5.33 -2.69 25.77
N ASP A 174 -5.56 -2.28 24.52
CA ASP A 174 -4.92 -2.86 23.33
C ASP A 174 -3.43 -2.52 23.34
N LYS A 175 -3.09 -1.28 23.69
CA LYS A 175 -1.71 -0.85 23.90
C LYS A 175 -0.99 -1.65 24.97
N LYS A 176 -1.59 -1.82 26.16
CA LYS A 176 -1.02 -2.66 27.23
C LYS A 176 -0.89 -4.13 26.81
N HIS A 177 -1.78 -4.62 25.96
CA HIS A 177 -1.70 -5.98 25.45
C HIS A 177 -0.54 -6.14 24.46
N ALA A 178 -0.34 -5.18 23.54
CA ALA A 178 0.81 -5.13 22.65
C ALA A 178 2.13 -5.05 23.43
N GLU A 179 2.23 -4.13 24.40
CA GLU A 179 3.42 -3.97 25.26
C GLU A 179 3.76 -5.27 26.00
N ARG A 180 2.77 -5.94 26.61
CA ARG A 180 2.97 -7.23 27.28
C ARG A 180 3.41 -8.33 26.32
N THR A 181 2.86 -8.38 25.11
CA THR A 181 3.19 -9.38 24.09
C THR A 181 4.64 -9.23 23.65
N ILE A 182 5.07 -8.01 23.30
CA ILE A 182 6.46 -7.71 22.92
C ILE A 182 7.43 -7.99 24.07
N ALA A 183 7.09 -7.59 25.29
CA ALA A 183 7.94 -7.85 26.47
C ALA A 183 8.12 -9.34 26.73
N ARG A 184 7.04 -10.13 26.61
CA ARG A 184 7.07 -11.58 26.77
C ARG A 184 7.98 -12.25 25.73
N LEU A 185 7.84 -11.90 24.46
CA LEU A 185 8.68 -12.46 23.39
C LEU A 185 10.18 -12.23 23.65
N ARG A 186 10.54 -11.04 24.15
CA ARG A 186 11.92 -10.73 24.53
C ARG A 186 12.39 -11.53 25.75
N GLN A 187 11.54 -11.70 26.77
CA GLN A 187 11.84 -12.53 27.95
C GLN A 187 12.06 -14.00 27.58
N GLU A 188 11.33 -14.50 26.57
CA GLU A 188 11.49 -15.84 26.00
C GLU A 188 12.74 -15.97 25.10
N GLY A 189 13.51 -14.89 24.92
CA GLY A 189 14.77 -14.88 24.17
C GLY A 189 14.63 -14.65 22.67
N HIS A 190 13.45 -14.27 22.18
CA HIS A 190 13.23 -14.01 20.76
C HIS A 190 13.78 -12.63 20.35
N SER A 191 14.60 -12.61 19.30
CA SER A 191 15.04 -11.39 18.62
C SER A 191 14.18 -11.12 17.39
N PHE A 192 13.84 -9.85 17.16
CA PHE A 192 13.10 -9.41 15.98
C PHE A 192 13.46 -7.97 15.64
N ASP A 193 13.45 -7.64 14.35
CA ASP A 193 13.59 -6.26 13.87
C ASP A 193 12.25 -5.53 14.05
N PRO A 194 12.18 -4.40 14.80
CA PRO A 194 10.97 -3.60 14.90
C PRO A 194 10.39 -3.16 13.55
N VAL A 195 11.22 -2.91 12.53
CA VAL A 195 10.74 -2.56 11.18
C VAL A 195 9.99 -3.75 10.57
N GLU A 196 10.47 -4.97 10.78
CA GLU A 196 9.77 -6.16 10.30
C GLU A 196 8.46 -6.40 11.05
N ILE A 197 8.38 -6.07 12.36
CA ILE A 197 7.12 -6.08 13.11
C ILE A 197 6.09 -5.13 12.47
N ARG A 198 6.51 -3.93 12.05
CA ARG A 198 5.64 -3.00 11.32
C ARG A 198 5.13 -3.61 10.02
N ARG A 199 6.05 -4.14 9.19
CA ARG A 199 5.71 -4.72 7.88
C ARG A 199 4.75 -5.89 8.04
N TRP A 200 5.01 -6.78 9.00
CA TRP A 200 4.13 -7.89 9.33
C TRP A 200 2.74 -7.38 9.71
N ALA A 201 2.63 -6.36 10.57
CA ALA A 201 1.34 -5.81 10.98
C ALA A 201 0.55 -5.24 9.80
N GLN A 202 1.20 -4.49 8.90
CA GLN A 202 0.57 -3.97 7.68
C GLN A 202 0.06 -5.10 6.77
N ARG A 203 0.87 -6.14 6.56
CA ARG A 203 0.46 -7.35 5.80
C ARG A 203 -0.73 -8.07 6.44
N ASN A 204 -0.89 -7.97 7.76
CA ASN A 204 -1.94 -8.61 8.53
C ASN A 204 -3.12 -7.67 8.86
N GLY A 205 -3.34 -6.63 8.04
CA GLY A 205 -4.55 -5.82 8.05
C GLY A 205 -4.57 -4.71 9.10
N TRP A 206 -3.45 -4.43 9.75
CA TRP A 206 -3.32 -3.23 10.57
C TRP A 206 -3.22 -2.02 9.66
N THR A 207 -3.87 -0.91 10.07
CA THR A 207 -3.65 0.37 9.40
C THR A 207 -2.19 0.80 9.54
N SER A 208 -1.69 1.55 8.57
CA SER A 208 -0.31 2.01 8.56
C SER A 208 0.08 2.79 9.83
N SER A 209 -0.86 3.54 10.41
CA SER A 209 -0.67 4.21 11.70
C SER A 209 -0.55 3.23 12.87
N ALA A 210 -1.46 2.25 12.96
CA ALA A 210 -1.45 1.28 14.06
C ALA A 210 -0.20 0.38 14.00
N ALA A 211 0.25 0.02 12.80
CA ALA A 211 1.49 -0.71 12.59
C ALA A 211 2.72 0.11 13.03
N ALA A 212 2.74 1.42 12.77
CA ALA A 212 3.81 2.30 13.25
C ALA A 212 3.81 2.43 14.78
N ASP A 213 2.64 2.44 15.43
CA ASP A 213 2.56 2.41 16.89
C ASP A 213 3.12 1.10 17.46
N LEU A 214 2.83 -0.03 16.81
CA LEU A 214 3.38 -1.33 17.21
C LEU A 214 4.91 -1.37 17.05
N GLU A 215 5.44 -0.78 15.98
CA GLU A 215 6.89 -0.57 15.81
C GLU A 215 7.49 0.21 16.97
N ALA A 216 6.85 1.32 17.36
CA ALA A 216 7.31 2.15 18.46
C ALA A 216 7.35 1.36 19.79
N VAL A 217 6.33 0.52 20.04
CA VAL A 217 6.33 -0.42 21.17
C VAL A 217 7.48 -1.43 21.06
N ALA A 218 7.68 -2.03 19.88
CA ALA A 218 8.75 -2.97 19.62
C ALA A 218 10.15 -2.37 19.80
N ARG A 219 10.34 -1.06 19.54
CA ARG A 219 11.59 -0.32 19.79
C ARG A 219 11.82 0.00 21.26
N LYS A 220 10.76 0.40 21.98
CA LYS A 220 10.85 1.00 23.32
C LYS A 220 11.15 0.00 24.44
N SER A 221 10.88 -1.29 24.26
CA SER A 221 10.92 -2.30 25.33
C SER A 221 12.32 -2.72 25.79
N THR A 222 13.18 -1.74 26.08
CA THR A 222 14.39 -1.87 26.89
C THR A 222 14.19 -0.98 28.14
N ARG A 223 13.77 -1.60 29.24
CA ARG A 223 13.95 -1.07 30.59
C ARG A 223 14.26 -2.22 31.53
#